data_AF-A0A954YWF4-F1
#
_entry.id   AF-A0A954YWF4-F1
#
_cell.length_a   1.000
_cell.length_b   1.000
_cell.length_c   1.000
_cell.angle_alpha   90.00
_cell.angle_beta   90.00
_cell.angle_gamma   90.00
#
_symmetry.space_group_name_H-M   'P 1'
#
loop_
_entity.id
_entity.type
_entity.pdbx_description
1 polymer ?
#
loop_
_entity_poly.entity_id
_entity_poly.type
_entity_poly.pdbx_seq_one_letter_code
_entity_poly.pdbx_strand_id
1 'polypeptide(L)'
;MNTQQLLLRGMLWSLAIAAGLGIFAIAFAQSAWTWQIVWSGIMTAITCAVLIPTSALAERPKFQTAGTIAMVVLLLEYLGSLLLIWDIGPRFGNYRIDESIGFSMFILLPASLATIGLLAAAKTRFGRSTAWLGIGLIIATVVIYEIAIVSRLPYPRRYNYWGSGNTTFCLLGLAILCYAGEAHSPRRRWRYFGIIAAVPAWAYALFEIWVPTERPSAGTLSAFLIALAVVIALANLTAFCQLKPQQKWVQKLSIITTAVTALTVALIESARIQSWPAFDSDAYGRLAAATGIAASFATIALCVLWRMNVRSERITESEAARESVGQIELICPRCKIKQSLNPGKSQCAHCELKFEINFEEPRCTKCEYLLVGLTGEACPECGKLIAIAEP
;
A
#
# COMPACT_ATOMS: atom_id res chain seq x y z
N MET A 1 26.01 8.05 7.26
CA MET A 1 25.33 6.74 7.10
C MET A 1 23.90 7.02 6.66
N ASN A 2 23.41 6.33 5.63
CA ASN A 2 22.10 6.65 5.05
C ASN A 2 20.97 6.23 6.01
N THR A 3 19.97 7.09 6.26
CA THR A 3 18.85 6.85 7.20
C THR A 3 18.15 5.52 6.92
N GLN A 4 17.97 5.17 5.65
CA GLN A 4 17.38 3.91 5.19
C GLN A 4 18.19 2.68 5.64
N GLN A 5 19.52 2.75 5.65
CA GLN A 5 20.38 1.64 6.10
C GLN A 5 20.26 1.44 7.62
N LEU A 6 20.13 2.53 8.38
CA LEU A 6 19.92 2.46 9.83
C LEU A 6 18.55 1.81 10.14
N LEU A 7 17.48 2.24 9.47
CA LEU A 7 16.14 1.68 9.64
C LEU A 7 16.07 0.19 9.25
N LEU A 8 16.71 -0.18 8.14
CA LEU A 8 16.77 -1.58 7.70
C LEU A 8 17.49 -2.47 8.73
N ARG A 9 18.64 -1.99 9.25
CA ARG A 9 19.36 -2.71 10.31
C ARG A 9 18.53 -2.82 11.59
N GLY A 10 17.87 -1.75 12.00
CA GLY A 10 16.97 -1.75 13.16
C GLY A 10 15.83 -2.76 13.02
N MET A 11 15.18 -2.81 11.85
CA MET A 11 14.14 -3.79 11.53
C MET A 11 14.65 -5.23 11.61
N LEU A 12 15.81 -5.53 11.01
CA LEU A 12 16.39 -6.88 11.01
C LEU A 12 16.80 -7.33 12.42
N TRP A 13 17.42 -6.44 13.21
CA TRP A 13 17.76 -6.73 14.61
C TRP A 13 16.51 -6.97 15.46
N SER A 14 15.48 -6.14 15.31
CA SER A 14 14.21 -6.30 16.03
C SER A 14 13.54 -7.63 15.69
N LEU A 15 13.50 -8.01 14.42
CA LEU A 15 12.94 -9.30 13.98
C LEU A 15 13.77 -10.48 14.51
N ALA A 16 15.09 -10.38 14.48
CA ALA A 16 15.96 -11.43 15.02
C ALA A 16 15.76 -11.62 16.54
N ILE A 17 15.66 -10.51 17.29
CA ILE A 17 15.37 -10.54 18.72
C ILE A 17 13.97 -11.11 18.98
N ALA A 18 12.95 -10.66 18.23
CA ALA A 18 11.58 -11.17 18.37
C ALA A 18 11.48 -12.67 18.06
N ALA A 19 12.16 -13.14 17.01
CA ALA A 19 12.20 -14.55 16.64
C ALA A 19 12.93 -15.39 17.69
N GLY A 20 14.11 -14.94 18.16
CA GLY A 20 14.88 -15.62 19.19
C GLY A 20 14.09 -15.73 20.51
N LEU A 21 13.42 -14.66 20.91
CA LEU A 21 12.58 -14.64 22.10
C LEU A 21 11.29 -15.45 21.92
N GLY A 22 10.72 -15.51 20.72
CA GLY A 22 9.59 -16.37 20.40
C GLY A 22 9.94 -17.86 20.48
N ILE A 23 11.16 -18.25 20.09
CA ILE A 23 11.65 -19.63 20.28
C ILE A 23 11.88 -19.91 21.76
N PHE A 24 12.52 -18.97 22.47
CA PHE A 24 12.72 -19.08 23.93
C PHE A 24 11.38 -19.16 24.68
N ALA A 25 10.35 -18.45 24.21
CA ALA A 25 9.00 -18.47 24.78
C ALA A 25 8.40 -19.87 24.86
N ILE A 26 8.58 -20.65 23.79
CA ILE A 26 8.05 -22.01 23.68
C ILE A 26 8.75 -22.92 24.70
N ALA A 27 10.05 -22.70 24.96
CA ALA A 27 10.82 -23.48 25.91
C ALA A 27 10.52 -23.12 27.39
N PHE A 28 10.12 -21.87 27.67
CA PHE A 28 9.96 -21.34 29.03
C PHE A 28 8.51 -20.84 29.30
N ALA A 29 7.53 -21.62 28.83
CA ALA A 29 6.13 -21.26 28.55
C ALA A 29 5.21 -20.75 29.71
N GLN A 30 5.73 -20.11 30.76
CA GLN A 30 4.89 -19.62 31.88
C GLN A 30 5.06 -18.16 32.28
N SER A 31 5.99 -17.40 31.69
CA SER A 31 6.16 -15.99 32.08
C SER A 31 5.23 -15.06 31.30
N ALA A 32 4.40 -14.28 32.00
CA ALA A 32 3.55 -13.23 31.43
C ALA A 32 4.34 -12.17 30.63
N TRP A 33 5.67 -12.09 30.83
CA TRP A 33 6.55 -11.12 30.19
C TRP A 33 6.90 -11.55 28.76
N THR A 34 6.82 -12.84 28.47
CA THR A 34 7.28 -13.41 27.21
C THR A 34 6.49 -12.87 26.01
N TRP A 35 5.15 -12.83 26.10
CA TRP A 35 4.33 -12.31 25.00
C TRP A 35 4.53 -10.81 24.79
N GLN A 36 4.77 -10.05 25.87
CA GLN A 36 4.97 -8.61 25.81
C GLN A 36 6.24 -8.26 25.02
N ILE A 37 7.33 -9.00 25.25
CA ILE A 37 8.58 -8.75 24.53
C ILE A 37 8.45 -9.17 23.06
N VAL A 38 7.80 -10.32 22.78
CA VAL A 38 7.55 -10.77 21.39
C VAL A 38 6.73 -9.74 20.61
N TRP A 39 5.62 -9.26 21.16
CA TRP A 39 4.77 -8.26 20.52
C TRP A 39 5.45 -6.90 20.38
N SER A 40 6.26 -6.48 21.36
CA SER A 40 7.08 -5.26 21.24
C SER A 40 8.03 -5.36 20.05
N GLY A 41 8.68 -6.52 19.87
CA GLY A 41 9.57 -6.77 18.74
C GLY A 41 8.85 -6.79 17.38
N ILE A 42 7.65 -7.38 17.31
CA ILE A 42 6.80 -7.38 16.10
C ILE A 42 6.36 -5.95 15.76
N MET A 43 5.85 -5.18 16.72
CA MET A 43 5.39 -3.81 16.49
C MET A 43 6.53 -2.89 16.09
N THR A 44 7.73 -3.07 16.67
CA THR A 44 8.94 -2.36 16.25
C THR A 44 9.29 -2.68 14.80
N ALA A 45 9.25 -3.96 14.41
CA ALA A 45 9.53 -4.38 13.04
C ALA A 45 8.53 -3.78 12.03
N ILE A 46 7.23 -3.83 12.33
CA ILE A 46 6.17 -3.22 11.51
C ILE A 46 6.42 -1.72 11.38
N THR A 47 6.67 -1.04 12.49
CA THR A 47 6.92 0.42 12.50
C THR A 47 8.13 0.77 11.65
N CYS A 48 9.25 0.06 11.79
CA CYS A 48 10.43 0.27 10.94
C CYS A 48 10.14 0.00 9.47
N ALA A 49 9.42 -1.07 9.14
CA ALA A 49 9.07 -1.42 7.76
C ALA A 49 8.26 -0.32 7.07
N VAL A 50 7.35 0.33 7.81
CA VAL A 50 6.52 1.43 7.30
C VAL A 50 7.23 2.79 7.37
N LEU A 51 8.17 2.99 8.31
CA LEU A 51 9.01 4.19 8.37
C LEU A 51 9.93 4.34 7.15
N ILE A 52 10.40 3.24 6.56
CA ILE A 52 11.25 3.29 5.35
C ILE A 52 10.58 4.00 4.15
N PRO A 53 9.38 3.59 3.70
CA PRO A 53 8.72 4.28 2.59
C PRO A 53 8.22 5.68 2.96
N THR A 54 7.83 5.91 4.22
CA THR A 54 7.37 7.24 4.66
C THR A 54 8.52 8.24 4.82
N SER A 55 9.72 7.81 5.23
CA SER A 55 10.91 8.65 5.24
C SER A 55 11.34 9.04 3.82
N ALA A 56 11.29 8.09 2.87
CA ALA A 56 11.54 8.38 1.46
C ALA A 56 10.49 9.35 0.88
N LEU A 57 9.26 9.35 1.39
CA LEU A 57 8.23 10.31 1.04
C LEU A 57 8.52 11.70 1.64
N ALA A 58 9.04 11.74 2.87
CA ALA A 58 9.41 12.97 3.57
C ALA A 58 10.60 13.69 2.91
N GLU A 59 11.53 12.94 2.30
CA GLU A 59 12.68 13.49 1.56
C GLU A 59 12.26 14.22 0.26
N ARG A 60 11.07 13.91 -0.29
CA ARG A 60 10.60 14.54 -1.53
C ARG A 60 9.94 15.88 -1.22
N PRO A 61 10.39 17.01 -1.80
CA PRO A 61 9.84 18.34 -1.47
C PRO A 61 8.34 18.44 -1.74
N LYS A 62 7.84 17.76 -2.78
CA LYS A 62 6.41 17.71 -3.10
C LYS A 62 5.58 16.99 -2.04
N PHE A 63 6.15 16.04 -1.29
CA PHE A 63 5.44 15.19 -0.33
C PHE A 63 5.94 15.32 1.11
N GLN A 64 6.90 16.21 1.37
CA GLN A 64 7.56 16.37 2.66
C GLN A 64 6.58 16.43 3.83
N THR A 65 5.59 17.33 3.80
CA THR A 65 4.60 17.47 4.87
C THR A 65 3.82 16.18 5.14
N ALA A 66 3.43 15.46 4.08
CA ALA A 66 2.68 14.22 4.22
C ALA A 66 3.56 13.10 4.80
N GLY A 67 4.82 13.03 4.37
CA GLY A 67 5.80 12.10 4.93
C GLY A 67 6.11 12.39 6.40
N THR A 68 6.29 13.66 6.79
CA THR A 68 6.53 14.02 8.19
C THR A 68 5.34 13.73 9.09
N ILE A 69 4.11 14.07 8.66
CA ILE A 69 2.88 13.74 9.40
C ILE A 69 2.77 12.21 9.56
N ALA A 70 3.06 11.46 8.50
CA ALA A 70 3.06 10.01 8.54
C ALA A 70 4.01 9.44 9.60
N MET A 71 5.24 9.94 9.63
CA MET A 71 6.24 9.50 10.60
C MET A 71 5.81 9.82 12.03
N VAL A 72 5.24 11.01 12.28
CA VAL A 72 4.75 11.40 13.61
C VAL A 72 3.61 10.48 14.05
N VAL A 73 2.60 10.26 13.19
CA VAL A 73 1.48 9.36 13.50
C VAL A 73 1.98 7.95 13.78
N LEU A 74 2.88 7.41 12.95
CA LEU A 74 3.49 6.09 13.17
C LEU A 74 4.22 5.97 14.50
N LEU A 75 4.96 7.00 14.91
CA LEU A 75 5.67 7.01 16.18
C LEU A 75 4.70 7.09 17.36
N LEU A 76 3.63 7.89 17.26
CA LEU A 76 2.59 7.94 18.29
C LEU A 76 1.86 6.60 18.43
N GLU A 77 1.51 5.97 17.31
CA GLU A 77 0.89 4.64 17.27
C GLU A 77 1.80 3.56 17.86
N TYR A 78 3.10 3.60 17.52
CA TYR A 78 4.08 2.69 18.10
C TYR A 78 4.21 2.87 19.62
N LEU A 79 4.31 4.12 20.09
CA LEU A 79 4.41 4.40 21.52
C LEU A 79 3.16 3.95 22.28
N GLY A 80 1.96 4.25 21.80
CA GLY A 80 0.75 3.79 22.47
C GLY A 80 0.58 2.26 22.39
N SER A 81 1.04 1.61 21.31
CA SER A 81 1.08 0.15 21.22
C SER A 81 2.00 -0.45 22.29
N LEU A 82 3.16 0.15 22.54
CA LEU A 82 4.03 -0.27 23.65
C LEU A 82 3.36 -0.05 25.01
N LEU A 83 2.67 1.08 25.22
CA LEU A 83 1.96 1.33 26.47
C LEU A 83 0.88 0.26 26.75
N LEU A 84 0.18 -0.17 25.69
CA LEU A 84 -0.82 -1.24 25.76
C LEU A 84 -0.19 -2.61 26.00
N ILE A 85 0.86 -2.97 25.26
CA ILE A 85 1.56 -4.26 25.40
C ILE A 85 2.09 -4.44 26.82
N TRP A 86 2.61 -3.38 27.44
CA TRP A 86 3.20 -3.44 28.78
C TRP A 86 2.20 -3.24 29.91
N ASP A 87 0.89 -3.27 29.64
CA ASP A 87 -0.19 -3.06 30.63
C ASP A 87 0.09 -1.83 31.51
N ILE A 88 0.52 -0.73 30.90
CA ILE A 88 0.73 0.53 31.63
C ILE A 88 -0.62 1.20 31.91
N GLY A 89 -1.63 0.97 31.05
CA GLY A 89 -2.99 1.50 31.16
C GLY A 89 -3.73 1.14 32.46
N PRO A 90 -3.76 -0.14 32.90
CA PRO A 90 -4.39 -0.52 34.16
C PRO A 90 -3.82 0.18 35.39
N ARG A 91 -2.55 0.62 35.36
CA ARG A 91 -1.93 1.39 36.46
C ARG A 91 -2.57 2.77 36.63
N PHE A 92 -3.27 3.27 35.62
CA PHE A 92 -4.07 4.48 35.65
C PHE A 92 -5.55 4.24 36.03
N GLY A 93 -5.91 3.01 36.40
CA GLY A 93 -7.13 2.71 37.15
C GLY A 93 -8.37 2.36 36.34
N ASN A 94 -8.26 2.00 35.04
CA ASN A 94 -9.46 1.69 34.24
C ASN A 94 -9.25 0.66 33.11
N TYR A 95 -9.30 -0.63 33.46
CA TYR A 95 -9.13 -1.77 32.53
C TYR A 95 -10.01 -1.71 31.26
N ARG A 96 -11.20 -1.11 31.33
CA ARG A 96 -12.11 -1.00 30.17
C ARG A 96 -11.62 -0.02 29.11
N ILE A 97 -10.79 0.95 29.49
CA ILE A 97 -10.27 1.96 28.57
C ILE A 97 -9.19 1.33 27.68
N ASP A 98 -8.43 0.37 28.19
CA ASP A 98 -7.28 -0.22 27.48
C ASP A 98 -7.70 -0.99 26.22
N GLU A 99 -8.76 -1.79 26.31
CA GLU A 99 -9.30 -2.53 25.16
C GLU A 99 -9.82 -1.57 24.08
N SER A 100 -10.55 -0.52 24.48
CA SER A 100 -11.06 0.50 23.55
C SER A 100 -9.92 1.26 22.88
N ILE A 101 -8.91 1.72 23.63
CA ILE A 101 -7.74 2.39 23.07
C ILE A 101 -7.01 1.44 22.11
N GLY A 102 -6.80 0.17 22.49
CA GLY A 102 -6.16 -0.81 21.63
C GLY A 102 -6.86 -1.02 20.29
N PHE A 103 -8.19 -1.11 20.30
CA PHE A 103 -8.97 -1.18 19.08
C PHE A 103 -8.90 0.11 18.24
N SER A 104 -8.98 1.28 18.87
CA SER A 104 -8.85 2.57 18.16
C SER A 104 -7.50 2.66 17.45
N MET A 105 -6.41 2.34 18.16
CA MET A 105 -5.05 2.34 17.60
C MET A 105 -4.89 1.33 16.45
N PHE A 106 -5.44 0.12 16.62
CA PHE A 106 -5.41 -0.91 15.57
C PHE A 106 -6.11 -0.47 14.28
N ILE A 107 -7.14 0.39 14.37
CA ILE A 107 -7.90 0.89 13.22
C ILE A 107 -7.25 2.15 12.64
N LEU A 108 -6.76 3.05 13.50
CA LEU A 108 -6.13 4.31 13.10
C LEU A 108 -4.80 4.10 12.37
N LEU A 109 -4.00 3.09 12.74
CA LEU A 109 -2.73 2.79 12.07
C LEU A 109 -2.91 2.49 10.57
N PRO A 110 -3.67 1.47 10.11
CA PRO A 110 -3.87 1.22 8.69
C PRO A 110 -4.63 2.35 8.00
N ALA A 111 -5.59 2.99 8.67
CA ALA A 111 -6.34 4.13 8.14
C ALA A 111 -5.44 5.34 7.83
N SER A 112 -4.51 5.65 8.72
CA SER A 112 -3.55 6.74 8.53
C SER A 112 -2.62 6.45 7.36
N LEU A 113 -2.06 5.24 7.27
CA LEU A 113 -1.20 4.81 6.17
C LEU A 113 -1.88 4.86 4.81
N ALA A 114 -3.12 4.39 4.74
CA ALA A 114 -3.93 4.48 3.54
C ALA A 114 -4.19 5.96 3.17
N THR A 115 -4.55 6.79 4.15
CA THR A 115 -4.76 8.25 3.97
C THR A 115 -3.51 8.94 3.41
N ILE A 116 -2.31 8.61 3.90
CA ILE A 116 -1.05 9.19 3.41
C ILE A 116 -0.82 8.82 1.95
N GLY A 117 -1.01 7.55 1.59
CA GLY A 117 -0.91 7.08 0.21
C GLY A 117 -1.90 7.79 -0.72
N LEU A 118 -3.14 7.97 -0.26
CA LEU A 118 -4.17 8.70 -0.99
C LEU A 118 -3.87 10.20 -1.09
N LEU A 119 -3.36 10.86 -0.04
CA LEU A 119 -2.92 12.25 -0.09
C LEU A 119 -1.78 12.46 -1.09
N ALA A 120 -0.84 11.51 -1.17
CA ALA A 120 0.18 11.52 -2.21
C ALA A 120 -0.45 11.39 -3.61
N ALA A 121 -1.41 10.48 -3.78
CA ALA A 121 -2.16 10.34 -5.03
C ALA A 121 -3.00 11.58 -5.38
N ALA A 122 -3.52 12.30 -4.38
CA ALA A 122 -4.34 13.50 -4.56
C ALA A 122 -3.58 14.66 -5.23
N LYS A 123 -2.25 14.68 -5.06
CA LYS A 123 -1.35 15.64 -5.72
C LYS A 123 -1.07 15.31 -7.19
N THR A 124 -1.57 14.20 -7.70
CA THR A 124 -1.52 13.86 -9.13
C THR A 124 -2.86 14.22 -9.76
N ARG A 125 -2.84 14.87 -10.93
CA ARG A 125 -4.07 15.24 -11.67
C ARG A 125 -4.99 14.04 -11.89
N PHE A 126 -4.39 12.87 -12.13
CA PHE A 126 -5.11 11.66 -12.47
C PHE A 126 -5.69 10.89 -11.27
N GLY A 127 -5.14 11.10 -10.07
CA GLY A 127 -5.54 10.42 -8.84
C GLY A 127 -6.45 11.26 -7.92
N ARG A 128 -6.67 12.54 -8.24
CA ARG A 128 -7.33 13.49 -7.33
C ARG A 128 -8.72 13.03 -6.85
N SER A 129 -9.62 12.68 -7.77
CA SER A 129 -10.99 12.29 -7.41
C SER A 129 -11.01 11.00 -6.59
N THR A 130 -10.29 9.95 -7.03
CA THR A 130 -10.18 8.67 -6.31
C THR A 130 -9.60 8.87 -4.92
N ALA A 131 -8.58 9.74 -4.78
CA ALA A 131 -7.95 10.02 -3.51
C ALA A 131 -8.89 10.68 -2.50
N TRP A 132 -9.61 11.73 -2.91
CA TRP A 132 -10.56 12.42 -2.02
C TRP A 132 -11.73 11.52 -1.62
N LEU A 133 -12.27 10.72 -2.54
CA LEU A 133 -13.29 9.73 -2.22
C LEU A 133 -12.77 8.70 -1.22
N GLY A 134 -11.53 8.23 -1.40
CA GLY A 134 -10.91 7.29 -0.46
C GLY A 134 -10.65 7.88 0.91
N ILE A 135 -10.19 9.14 0.99
CA ILE A 135 -10.01 9.83 2.27
C ILE A 135 -11.35 10.00 2.99
N GLY A 136 -12.39 10.43 2.26
CA GLY A 136 -13.75 10.54 2.81
C GLY A 136 -14.26 9.20 3.34
N LEU A 137 -14.02 8.11 2.62
CA LEU A 137 -14.38 6.77 3.08
C LEU A 137 -13.63 6.35 4.34
N ILE A 138 -12.31 6.57 4.39
CA ILE A 138 -11.51 6.22 5.56
C ILE A 138 -12.00 6.98 6.78
N ILE A 139 -12.27 8.29 6.65
CA ILE A 139 -12.83 9.10 7.73
C ILE A 139 -14.17 8.53 8.19
N ALA A 140 -15.10 8.24 7.27
CA ALA A 140 -16.40 7.67 7.62
C ALA A 140 -16.26 6.31 8.34
N THR A 141 -15.36 5.46 7.86
CA THR A 141 -15.06 4.15 8.45
C THR A 141 -14.52 4.29 9.87
N VAL A 142 -13.51 5.14 10.08
CA VAL A 142 -12.92 5.40 11.40
C VAL A 142 -13.99 5.94 12.36
N VAL A 143 -14.82 6.89 11.92
CA VAL A 143 -15.91 7.43 12.75
C VAL A 143 -16.90 6.33 13.16
N ILE A 144 -17.28 5.43 12.26
CA ILE A 144 -18.19 4.31 12.57
C ILE A 144 -17.56 3.38 13.62
N TYR A 145 -16.28 3.05 13.49
CA TYR A 145 -15.58 2.24 14.48
C TYR A 145 -15.42 2.94 15.83
N GLU A 146 -15.08 4.23 15.84
CA GLU A 146 -14.98 5.01 17.08
C GLU A 146 -16.32 5.09 17.80
N ILE A 147 -17.44 5.19 17.07
CA ILE A 147 -18.77 5.05 17.67
C ILE A 147 -18.93 3.64 18.27
N ALA A 148 -18.50 2.58 17.58
CA ALA A 148 -18.54 1.21 18.12
C ALA A 148 -17.67 1.02 19.39
N ILE A 149 -16.56 1.74 19.48
CA ILE A 149 -15.57 1.65 20.57
C ILE A 149 -15.98 2.47 21.78
N VAL A 150 -16.38 3.72 21.56
CA VAL A 150 -16.68 4.69 22.63
C VAL A 150 -18.10 4.55 23.15
N SER A 151 -19.04 4.11 22.32
CA SER A 151 -20.44 4.05 22.73
C SER A 151 -20.67 2.96 23.78
N ARG A 152 -21.35 3.33 24.87
CA ARG A 152 -21.83 2.39 25.90
C ARG A 152 -23.12 1.69 25.48
N LEU A 153 -23.28 1.47 24.17
CA LEU A 153 -24.49 0.88 23.63
C LEU A 153 -24.63 -0.59 24.07
N PRO A 154 -25.87 -1.11 24.13
CA PRO A 154 -26.10 -2.54 24.33
C PRO A 154 -25.31 -3.37 23.31
N TYR A 155 -24.82 -4.52 23.75
CA TYR A 155 -24.01 -5.45 22.94
C TYR A 155 -24.48 -5.64 21.48
N PRO A 156 -25.78 -5.91 21.19
CA PRO A 156 -26.22 -6.09 19.80
C PRO A 156 -26.03 -4.84 18.93
N ARG A 157 -26.26 -3.64 19.48
CA ARG A 157 -26.03 -2.39 18.72
C ARG A 157 -24.54 -2.14 18.49
N ARG A 158 -23.69 -2.47 19.47
CA ARG A 158 -22.23 -2.35 19.31
C ARG A 158 -21.74 -3.22 18.16
N TYR A 159 -22.21 -4.46 18.07
CA TYR A 159 -21.89 -5.37 16.96
C TYR A 159 -22.31 -4.82 15.59
N ASN A 160 -23.47 -4.14 15.51
CA ASN A 160 -23.92 -3.53 14.27
C ASN A 160 -23.00 -2.40 13.79
N TYR A 161 -22.42 -1.59 14.68
CA TYR A 161 -21.43 -0.60 14.29
C TYR A 161 -20.13 -1.24 13.80
N TRP A 162 -19.65 -2.30 14.46
CA TRP A 162 -18.49 -3.06 13.99
C TRP A 162 -18.73 -3.66 12.59
N GLY A 163 -19.89 -4.29 12.40
CA GLY A 163 -20.31 -4.80 11.10
C GLY A 163 -20.41 -3.69 10.05
N SER A 164 -20.98 -2.54 10.41
CA SER A 164 -21.10 -1.39 9.51
C SER A 164 -19.75 -0.83 9.10
N GLY A 165 -18.80 -0.74 10.05
CA GLY A 165 -17.42 -0.32 9.80
C GLY A 165 -16.71 -1.28 8.84
N ASN A 166 -16.77 -2.59 9.11
CA ASN A 166 -16.18 -3.63 8.25
C ASN A 166 -16.76 -3.60 6.83
N THR A 167 -18.09 -3.56 6.71
CA THR A 167 -18.80 -3.53 5.43
C THR A 167 -18.47 -2.27 4.64
N THR A 168 -18.42 -1.12 5.32
CA THR A 168 -18.08 0.17 4.71
C THR A 168 -16.63 0.19 4.22
N PHE A 169 -15.69 -0.24 5.06
CA PHE A 169 -14.27 -0.33 4.71
C PHE A 169 -14.05 -1.25 3.51
N CYS A 170 -14.56 -2.49 3.58
CA CYS A 170 -14.32 -3.50 2.56
C CYS A 170 -15.02 -3.14 1.24
N LEU A 171 -16.32 -2.87 1.26
CA LEU A 171 -17.12 -2.79 0.03
C LEU A 171 -17.00 -1.43 -0.67
N LEU A 172 -17.02 -0.32 0.07
CA LEU A 172 -16.73 0.97 -0.57
C LEU A 172 -15.23 1.10 -0.88
N GLY A 173 -14.35 0.42 -0.12
CA GLY A 173 -12.94 0.28 -0.45
C GLY A 173 -12.76 -0.39 -1.81
N LEU A 174 -13.46 -1.51 -2.05
CA LEU A 174 -13.50 -2.17 -3.36
C LEU A 174 -14.02 -1.24 -4.47
N ALA A 175 -15.08 -0.46 -4.21
CA ALA A 175 -15.60 0.51 -5.17
C ALA A 175 -14.53 1.55 -5.57
N ILE A 176 -13.75 2.06 -4.61
CA ILE A 176 -12.62 2.99 -4.87
C ILE A 176 -11.51 2.29 -5.66
N LEU A 177 -11.17 1.05 -5.33
CA LEU A 177 -10.17 0.27 -6.08
C LEU A 177 -10.61 0.00 -7.52
N CYS A 178 -11.91 -0.23 -7.74
CA CYS A 178 -12.48 -0.31 -9.10
C CYS A 178 -12.42 1.03 -9.82
N TYR A 179 -12.64 2.14 -9.11
CA TYR A 179 -12.58 3.49 -9.67
C TYR A 179 -11.16 3.99 -9.92
N ALA A 180 -10.13 3.34 -9.35
CA ALA A 180 -8.75 3.79 -9.41
C ALA A 180 -8.23 3.99 -10.85
N GLY A 181 -7.50 5.09 -11.03
CA GLY A 181 -6.87 5.52 -12.29
C GLY A 181 -7.83 5.80 -13.43
N GLU A 182 -8.99 6.37 -13.09
CA GLU A 182 -9.98 6.87 -14.04
C GLU A 182 -9.36 7.66 -15.19
N ALA A 183 -8.50 8.60 -14.81
CA ALA A 183 -8.00 9.60 -15.74
C ALA A 183 -6.82 9.10 -16.60
N HIS A 184 -6.20 7.95 -16.29
CA HIS A 184 -5.12 7.38 -17.12
C HIS A 184 -5.63 6.63 -18.36
N SER A 185 -6.86 6.09 -18.31
CA SER A 185 -7.38 5.31 -19.42
C SER A 185 -8.91 5.38 -19.44
N PRO A 186 -9.49 6.35 -20.17
CA PRO A 186 -10.94 6.49 -20.29
C PRO A 186 -11.59 5.30 -21.02
N ARG A 187 -10.79 4.44 -21.67
CA ARG A 187 -11.27 3.27 -22.41
C ARG A 187 -11.68 2.09 -21.51
N ARG A 188 -11.29 2.07 -20.21
CA ARG A 188 -11.62 0.98 -19.29
C ARG A 188 -13.01 1.12 -18.65
N ARG A 189 -14.06 1.16 -19.48
CA ARG A 189 -15.46 1.29 -19.01
C ARG A 189 -15.93 0.09 -18.17
N TRP A 190 -15.31 -1.07 -18.32
CA TRP A 190 -15.67 -2.28 -17.56
C TRP A 190 -15.48 -2.14 -16.04
N ARG A 191 -14.67 -1.18 -15.57
CA ARG A 191 -14.46 -0.95 -14.13
C ARG A 191 -15.73 -0.52 -13.39
N TYR A 192 -16.65 0.15 -14.09
CA TYR A 192 -17.90 0.60 -13.49
C TYR A 192 -18.81 -0.57 -13.10
N PHE A 193 -18.66 -1.75 -13.73
CA PHE A 193 -19.36 -2.95 -13.27
C PHE A 193 -18.98 -3.33 -11.83
N GLY A 194 -17.72 -3.11 -11.43
CA GLY A 194 -17.28 -3.37 -10.06
C GLY A 194 -17.87 -2.37 -9.07
N ILE A 195 -17.99 -1.10 -9.45
CA ILE A 195 -18.64 -0.07 -8.63
C ILE A 195 -20.14 -0.36 -8.49
N ILE A 196 -20.80 -0.68 -9.60
CA ILE A 196 -22.22 -1.06 -9.64
C ILE A 196 -22.47 -2.35 -8.86
N ALA A 197 -21.49 -3.24 -8.70
CA ALA A 197 -21.62 -4.41 -7.84
C ALA A 197 -21.36 -4.09 -6.36
N ALA A 198 -20.31 -3.32 -6.06
CA ALA A 198 -19.89 -3.01 -4.71
C ALA A 198 -20.88 -2.13 -3.94
N VAL A 199 -21.47 -1.11 -4.59
CA VAL A 199 -22.37 -0.15 -3.93
C VAL A 199 -23.69 -0.79 -3.48
N PRO A 200 -24.42 -1.57 -4.31
CA PRO A 200 -25.60 -2.30 -3.87
C PRO A 200 -25.28 -3.37 -2.84
N ALA A 201 -24.15 -4.09 -2.96
CA ALA A 201 -23.71 -5.04 -1.94
C ALA A 201 -23.48 -4.34 -0.58
N TRP A 202 -22.87 -3.17 -0.59
CA TRP A 202 -22.69 -2.33 0.60
C TRP A 202 -24.02 -1.88 1.20
N ALA A 203 -24.92 -1.33 0.38
CA ALA A 203 -26.22 -0.86 0.85
C ALA A 203 -27.05 -2.00 1.44
N TYR A 204 -27.03 -3.17 0.79
CA TYR A 204 -27.72 -4.36 1.24
C TYR A 204 -27.13 -4.91 2.54
N ALA A 205 -25.80 -5.03 2.63
CA ALA A 205 -25.14 -5.51 3.85
C ALA A 205 -25.38 -4.57 5.03
N LEU A 206 -25.38 -3.25 4.82
CA LEU A 206 -25.80 -2.29 5.86
C LEU A 206 -27.26 -2.48 6.25
N PHE A 207 -28.16 -2.68 5.28
CA PHE A 207 -29.56 -2.93 5.57
C PHE A 207 -29.73 -4.19 6.45
N GLU A 208 -29.08 -5.29 6.11
CA GLU A 208 -29.14 -6.55 6.87
C GLU A 208 -28.55 -6.42 8.28
N ILE A 209 -27.49 -5.63 8.45
CA ILE A 209 -26.92 -5.35 9.77
C ILE A 209 -27.91 -4.62 10.69
N TRP A 210 -28.70 -3.70 10.14
CA TRP A 210 -29.57 -2.83 10.94
C TRP A 210 -31.02 -3.30 11.03
N VAL A 211 -31.50 -4.04 10.04
CA VAL A 211 -32.86 -4.54 9.95
C VAL A 211 -32.79 -6.06 10.04
N PRO A 212 -33.21 -6.66 11.17
CA PRO A 212 -33.28 -8.11 11.31
C PRO A 212 -34.27 -8.66 10.27
N THR A 213 -33.75 -9.23 9.19
CA THR A 213 -34.58 -9.88 8.16
C THR A 213 -34.67 -11.37 8.45
N GLU A 214 -35.88 -11.88 8.63
CA GLU A 214 -36.14 -13.33 8.77
C GLU A 214 -35.91 -14.11 7.47
N ARG A 215 -35.72 -13.42 6.33
CA ARG A 215 -35.54 -14.04 5.02
C ARG A 215 -34.07 -13.98 4.58
N PRO A 216 -33.38 -15.13 4.50
CA PRO A 216 -31.95 -15.17 4.21
C PRO A 216 -31.62 -15.04 2.71
N SER A 217 -32.62 -15.08 1.81
CA SER A 217 -32.40 -15.22 0.36
C SER A 217 -31.62 -14.09 -0.33
N ALA A 218 -31.62 -12.88 0.22
CA ALA A 218 -30.93 -11.75 -0.41
C ALA A 218 -29.42 -11.69 -0.07
N GLY A 219 -28.95 -12.44 0.94
CA GLY A 219 -27.52 -12.61 1.21
C GLY A 219 -26.76 -13.31 0.06
N THR A 220 -27.43 -14.22 -0.66
CA THR A 220 -26.88 -14.88 -1.85
C THR A 220 -26.48 -13.87 -2.93
N LEU A 221 -27.37 -12.94 -3.29
CA LEU A 221 -27.08 -11.94 -4.31
C LEU A 221 -25.91 -11.05 -3.89
N SER A 222 -25.89 -10.61 -2.62
CA SER A 222 -24.79 -9.80 -2.09
C SER A 222 -23.45 -10.51 -2.23
N ALA A 223 -23.36 -11.81 -1.89
CA ALA A 223 -22.13 -12.58 -1.99
C ALA A 223 -21.56 -12.62 -3.43
N PHE A 224 -22.42 -12.81 -4.45
CA PHE A 224 -22.01 -12.76 -5.85
C PHE A 224 -21.59 -11.36 -6.30
N LEU A 225 -22.27 -10.31 -5.85
CA LEU A 225 -21.88 -8.92 -6.15
C LEU A 225 -20.53 -8.57 -5.54
N ILE A 226 -20.26 -9.00 -4.30
CA ILE A 226 -18.95 -8.84 -3.64
C ILE A 226 -17.88 -9.58 -4.44
N ALA A 227 -18.15 -10.83 -4.85
CA ALA A 227 -17.20 -11.62 -5.63
C ALA A 227 -16.84 -10.92 -6.95
N LEU A 228 -17.84 -10.41 -7.67
CA LEU A 228 -17.64 -9.64 -8.91
C LEU A 228 -16.81 -8.37 -8.66
N ALA A 229 -17.11 -7.62 -7.60
CA ALA A 229 -16.39 -6.41 -7.23
C ALA A 229 -14.91 -6.69 -6.90
N VAL A 230 -14.60 -7.75 -6.17
CA VAL A 230 -13.22 -8.16 -5.84
C VAL A 230 -12.41 -8.46 -7.10
N VAL A 231 -12.99 -9.23 -8.03
CA VAL A 231 -12.31 -9.60 -9.28
C VAL A 231 -12.04 -8.37 -10.14
N ILE A 232 -13.02 -7.48 -10.27
CA ILE A 232 -12.87 -6.24 -11.06
C ILE A 232 -11.87 -5.29 -10.40
N ALA A 233 -11.88 -5.16 -9.08
CA ALA A 233 -10.91 -4.35 -8.35
C ALA A 233 -9.48 -4.84 -8.61
N LEU A 234 -9.22 -6.14 -8.46
CA LEU A 234 -7.89 -6.70 -8.71
C LEU A 234 -7.49 -6.58 -10.18
N ALA A 235 -8.40 -6.87 -11.12
CA ALA A 235 -8.13 -6.70 -12.54
C ALA A 235 -7.78 -5.24 -12.88
N ASN A 236 -8.45 -4.27 -12.25
CA ASN A 236 -8.19 -2.85 -12.46
C ASN A 236 -6.82 -2.45 -11.89
N LEU A 237 -6.51 -2.88 -10.66
CA LEU A 237 -5.23 -2.59 -10.01
C LEU A 237 -4.04 -3.19 -10.76
N THR A 238 -4.15 -4.45 -11.15
CA THR A 238 -3.06 -5.13 -11.88
C THR A 238 -2.87 -4.57 -13.29
N ALA A 239 -3.88 -3.92 -13.88
CA ALA A 239 -3.73 -3.23 -15.16
C ALA A 239 -2.83 -1.98 -15.08
N PHE A 240 -2.47 -1.51 -13.89
CA PHE A 240 -1.42 -0.48 -13.71
C PHE A 240 -0.01 -1.07 -13.61
N CYS A 241 0.12 -2.38 -13.42
CA CYS A 241 1.42 -3.04 -13.40
C CYS A 241 1.98 -3.11 -14.81
N GLN A 242 3.04 -2.32 -15.08
CA GLN A 242 3.81 -2.40 -16.31
C GLN A 242 4.61 -3.71 -16.31
N LEU A 243 4.10 -4.69 -17.05
CA LEU A 243 4.66 -6.04 -17.16
C LEU A 243 5.16 -6.29 -18.58
N LYS A 244 6.32 -6.94 -18.70
CA LYS A 244 6.83 -7.42 -19.98
C LYS A 244 5.84 -8.41 -20.60
N PRO A 245 5.75 -8.54 -21.93
CA PRO A 245 4.80 -9.45 -22.58
C PRO A 245 4.86 -10.89 -22.04
N GLN A 246 6.08 -11.39 -21.75
CA GLN A 246 6.33 -12.72 -21.18
C GLN A 246 5.88 -12.87 -19.72
N GLN A 247 5.59 -11.79 -18.99
CA GLN A 247 5.15 -11.81 -17.58
C GLN A 247 3.63 -11.63 -17.43
N LYS A 248 2.91 -11.31 -18.51
CA LYS A 248 1.45 -11.08 -18.49
C LYS A 248 0.65 -12.33 -18.08
N TRP A 249 1.22 -13.53 -18.18
CA TRP A 249 0.55 -14.74 -17.70
C TRP A 249 0.35 -14.72 -16.18
N VAL A 250 1.28 -14.12 -15.41
CA VAL A 250 1.15 -14.00 -13.94
C VAL A 250 -0.04 -13.12 -13.59
N GLN A 251 -0.27 -12.07 -14.37
CA GLN A 251 -1.43 -11.19 -14.21
C GLN A 251 -2.73 -11.95 -14.42
N LYS A 252 -2.81 -12.70 -15.53
CA LYS A 252 -3.98 -13.55 -15.82
C LYS A 252 -4.20 -14.60 -14.74
N LEU A 253 -3.14 -15.26 -14.29
CA LEU A 253 -3.21 -16.25 -13.23
C LEU A 253 -3.79 -15.66 -11.94
N SER A 254 -3.31 -14.49 -11.52
CA SER A 254 -3.81 -13.79 -10.32
C SER A 254 -5.28 -13.43 -10.42
N ILE A 255 -5.75 -12.99 -11.59
CA ILE A 255 -7.16 -12.66 -11.82
C ILE A 255 -8.02 -13.94 -11.80
N ILE A 256 -7.58 -15.00 -12.47
CA ILE A 256 -8.30 -16.28 -12.54
C ILE A 256 -8.41 -16.92 -11.16
N THR A 257 -7.31 -17.04 -10.41
CA THR A 257 -7.33 -17.65 -9.07
C THR A 257 -8.20 -16.84 -8.10
N THR A 258 -8.17 -15.51 -8.19
CA THR A 258 -9.07 -14.64 -7.41
C THR A 258 -10.52 -14.83 -7.80
N ALA A 259 -10.83 -14.95 -9.10
CA ALA A 259 -12.20 -15.20 -9.56
C ALA A 259 -12.73 -16.55 -9.07
N VAL A 260 -11.92 -17.60 -9.13
CA VAL A 260 -12.30 -18.91 -8.59
C VAL A 260 -12.49 -18.86 -7.08
N THR A 261 -11.59 -18.19 -6.34
CA THR A 261 -11.71 -18.01 -4.89
C THR A 261 -13.00 -17.26 -4.53
N ALA A 262 -13.24 -16.12 -5.17
CA ALA A 262 -14.39 -15.27 -4.89
C ALA A 262 -15.71 -15.99 -5.23
N LEU A 263 -15.75 -16.71 -6.35
CA LEU A 263 -16.91 -17.50 -6.77
C LEU A 263 -17.17 -18.67 -5.81
N THR A 264 -16.14 -19.41 -5.42
CA THR A 264 -16.27 -20.54 -4.48
C THR A 264 -16.75 -20.08 -3.11
N VAL A 265 -16.22 -18.97 -2.59
CA VAL A 265 -16.72 -18.36 -1.34
C VAL A 265 -18.18 -17.93 -1.48
N ALA A 266 -18.57 -17.28 -2.59
CA ALA A 266 -19.96 -16.89 -2.83
C ALA A 266 -20.90 -18.10 -2.91
N LEU A 267 -20.45 -19.21 -3.51
CA LEU A 267 -21.21 -20.46 -3.57
C LEU A 267 -21.36 -21.11 -2.19
N ILE A 268 -20.30 -21.14 -1.38
CA ILE A 268 -20.36 -21.67 0.00
C ILE A 268 -21.37 -20.89 0.82
N GLU A 269 -21.30 -19.54 0.80
CA GLU A 269 -22.25 -18.71 1.54
C GLU A 269 -23.67 -18.88 1.01
N SER A 270 -23.86 -18.96 -0.31
CA SER A 270 -25.18 -19.20 -0.91
C SER A 270 -25.78 -20.55 -0.52
N ALA A 271 -24.97 -21.61 -0.52
CA ALA A 271 -25.40 -22.95 -0.13
C ALA A 271 -25.73 -23.01 1.37
N ARG A 272 -24.97 -22.30 2.20
CA ARG A 272 -25.23 -22.16 3.64
C ARG A 272 -26.56 -21.44 3.89
N ILE A 273 -26.80 -20.34 3.18
CA ILE A 273 -28.02 -19.52 3.27
C ILE A 273 -29.27 -20.30 2.83
N GLN A 274 -29.15 -21.10 1.77
CA GLN A 274 -30.26 -21.87 1.19
C GLN A 274 -30.36 -23.30 1.74
N SER A 275 -29.50 -23.68 2.70
CA SER A 275 -29.46 -25.01 3.32
C SER A 275 -29.42 -26.17 2.31
N TRP A 276 -28.57 -26.07 1.28
CA TRP A 276 -28.47 -27.10 0.23
C TRP A 276 -27.96 -28.44 0.81
N PRO A 277 -28.77 -29.51 0.86
CA PRO A 277 -28.43 -30.73 1.59
C PRO A 277 -27.30 -31.55 0.95
N ALA A 278 -27.05 -31.36 -0.35
CA ALA A 278 -26.02 -32.07 -1.11
C ALA A 278 -24.74 -31.25 -1.32
N PHE A 279 -24.61 -30.07 -0.70
CA PHE A 279 -23.45 -29.22 -0.90
C PHE A 279 -22.29 -29.64 0.01
N ASP A 280 -21.22 -30.18 -0.59
CA ASP A 280 -20.00 -30.56 0.12
C ASP A 280 -19.17 -29.33 0.50
N SER A 281 -19.55 -28.68 1.62
CA SER A 281 -18.86 -27.48 2.10
C SER A 281 -17.37 -27.67 2.38
N ASP A 282 -16.91 -28.89 2.68
CA ASP A 282 -15.50 -29.19 2.93
C ASP A 282 -14.69 -29.17 1.63
N ALA A 283 -15.18 -29.85 0.58
CA ALA A 283 -14.51 -29.83 -0.72
C ALA A 283 -14.41 -28.41 -1.30
N TYR A 284 -15.49 -27.62 -1.25
CA TYR A 284 -15.47 -26.23 -1.71
C TYR A 284 -14.62 -25.34 -0.80
N GLY A 285 -14.63 -25.55 0.51
CA GLY A 285 -13.79 -24.82 1.46
C GLY A 285 -12.30 -25.04 1.19
N ARG A 286 -11.89 -26.29 0.91
CA ARG A 286 -10.51 -26.62 0.52
C ARG A 286 -10.13 -25.98 -0.81
N LEU A 287 -11.03 -25.98 -1.79
CA LEU A 287 -10.81 -25.33 -3.09
C LEU A 287 -10.66 -23.81 -2.93
N ALA A 288 -11.52 -23.15 -2.15
CA ALA A 288 -11.44 -21.73 -1.85
C ALA A 288 -10.13 -21.38 -1.13
N ALA A 289 -9.72 -22.18 -0.14
CA ALA A 289 -8.44 -22.00 0.56
C ALA A 289 -7.24 -22.15 -0.39
N ALA A 290 -7.19 -23.22 -1.19
CA ALA A 290 -6.10 -23.46 -2.13
C ALA A 290 -5.98 -22.36 -3.18
N THR A 291 -7.11 -21.94 -3.76
CA THR A 291 -7.14 -20.86 -4.77
C THR A 291 -6.87 -19.48 -4.17
N GLY A 292 -7.29 -19.24 -2.92
CA GLY A 292 -6.99 -18.01 -2.18
C GLY A 292 -5.51 -17.87 -1.85
N ILE A 293 -4.85 -18.96 -1.47
CA ILE A 293 -3.39 -19.00 -1.30
C ILE A 293 -2.69 -18.70 -2.64
N ALA A 294 -3.11 -19.36 -3.72
CA ALA A 294 -2.56 -19.12 -5.06
C ALA A 294 -2.76 -17.68 -5.53
N ALA A 295 -3.93 -17.08 -5.29
CA ALA A 295 -4.24 -15.67 -5.58
C ALA A 295 -3.32 -14.73 -4.80
N SER A 296 -3.08 -15.02 -3.53
CA SER A 296 -2.19 -14.22 -2.67
C SER A 296 -0.75 -14.22 -3.17
N PHE A 297 -0.19 -15.40 -3.44
CA PHE A 297 1.18 -15.52 -3.97
C PHE A 297 1.32 -14.94 -5.38
N ALA A 298 0.31 -15.13 -6.25
CA ALA A 298 0.31 -14.51 -7.58
C ALA A 298 0.29 -12.99 -7.49
N THR A 299 -0.48 -12.41 -6.56
CA THR A 299 -0.51 -10.96 -6.32
C THR A 299 0.82 -10.44 -5.80
N ILE A 300 1.44 -11.13 -4.83
CA ILE A 300 2.79 -10.77 -4.33
C ILE A 300 3.82 -10.85 -5.45
N ALA A 301 3.79 -11.92 -6.26
CA ALA A 301 4.68 -12.08 -7.41
C ALA A 301 4.50 -10.94 -8.41
N LEU A 302 3.26 -10.50 -8.68
CA LEU A 302 3.00 -9.32 -9.51
C LEU A 302 3.60 -8.05 -8.93
N CYS A 303 3.47 -7.80 -7.63
CA CYS A 303 4.08 -6.65 -6.98
C CYS A 303 5.61 -6.67 -7.11
N VAL A 304 6.24 -7.84 -6.94
CA VAL A 304 7.70 -8.01 -7.10
C VAL A 304 8.12 -7.77 -8.56
N LEU A 305 7.46 -8.42 -9.52
CA LEU A 305 7.76 -8.25 -10.96
C LEU A 305 7.57 -6.81 -11.42
N TRP A 306 6.50 -6.16 -10.98
CA TRP A 306 6.27 -4.74 -11.24
C TRP A 306 7.41 -3.88 -10.69
N ARG A 307 7.82 -4.09 -9.44
CA ARG A 307 8.94 -3.35 -8.83
C ARG A 307 10.26 -3.60 -9.56
N MET A 308 10.52 -4.82 -10.02
CA MET A 308 11.71 -5.16 -10.80
C MET A 308 11.71 -4.49 -12.17
N ASN A 309 10.58 -4.46 -12.87
CA ASN A 309 10.47 -3.81 -14.18
C ASN A 309 10.67 -2.31 -14.08
N VAL A 310 10.02 -1.65 -13.10
CA VAL A 310 10.21 -0.20 -12.86
C VAL A 310 11.67 0.13 -12.57
N ARG A 311 12.39 -0.76 -11.86
CA ARG A 311 13.83 -0.57 -11.61
C ARG A 311 14.66 -0.79 -12.88
N SER A 312 14.34 -1.82 -13.66
CA SER A 312 15.04 -2.12 -14.92
C SER A 312 14.89 -1.00 -15.92
N GLU A 313 13.67 -0.45 -16.09
CA GLU A 313 13.40 0.65 -17.02
C GLU A 313 14.19 1.90 -16.66
N ARG A 314 14.28 2.26 -15.36
CA ARG A 314 15.11 3.39 -14.93
C ARG A 314 16.60 3.21 -15.21
N ILE A 315 17.10 1.97 -15.08
CA ILE A 315 18.50 1.67 -15.41
C ILE A 315 18.71 1.77 -16.91
N THR A 316 17.83 1.18 -17.71
CA THR A 316 17.92 1.22 -19.18
C THR A 316 17.74 2.64 -19.73
N GLU A 317 16.82 3.44 -19.19
CA GLU A 317 16.70 4.86 -19.55
C GLU A 317 17.97 5.64 -19.21
N SER A 318 18.57 5.39 -18.04
CA SER A 318 19.84 6.00 -17.67
C SER A 318 21.00 5.55 -18.56
N GLU A 319 21.03 4.29 -18.99
CA GLU A 319 22.06 3.74 -19.88
C GLU A 319 21.88 4.24 -21.32
N ALA A 320 20.65 4.25 -21.84
CA ALA A 320 20.34 4.79 -23.16
C ALA A 320 20.60 6.31 -23.22
N ALA A 321 20.27 7.06 -22.16
CA ALA A 321 20.65 8.45 -22.04
C ALA A 321 22.19 8.60 -22.07
N ARG A 322 22.93 7.74 -21.37
CA ARG A 322 24.40 7.71 -21.44
C ARG A 322 24.93 7.36 -22.82
N GLU A 323 24.35 6.41 -23.54
CA GLU A 323 24.77 6.06 -24.90
C GLU A 323 24.46 7.17 -25.91
N SER A 324 23.36 7.90 -25.72
CA SER A 324 22.98 9.01 -26.58
C SER A 324 23.87 10.24 -26.41
N VAL A 325 24.43 10.44 -25.21
CA VAL A 325 25.47 11.43 -24.99
C VAL A 325 26.78 10.81 -25.46
N GLY A 326 27.19 11.17 -26.69
CA GLY A 326 28.43 10.68 -27.26
C GLY A 326 29.68 11.02 -26.42
N GLN A 327 30.82 10.87 -27.06
CA GLN A 327 32.11 11.21 -26.47
C GLN A 327 32.17 12.67 -25.98
N ILE A 328 32.68 12.88 -24.77
CA ILE A 328 32.80 14.20 -24.13
C ILE A 328 34.27 14.61 -24.15
N GLU A 329 34.54 15.81 -24.63
CA GLU A 329 35.88 16.39 -24.54
C GLU A 329 36.10 17.01 -23.15
N LEU A 330 37.09 16.51 -22.43
CA LEU A 330 37.45 16.96 -21.09
C LEU A 330 38.95 17.25 -21.03
N ILE A 331 39.33 18.32 -20.33
CA ILE A 331 40.74 18.62 -20.05
C ILE A 331 41.10 18.02 -18.70
N CYS A 332 42.09 17.11 -18.67
CA CYS A 332 42.51 16.48 -17.43
C CYS A 332 43.04 17.55 -16.44
N PRO A 333 42.53 17.65 -15.21
CA PRO A 333 43.00 18.66 -14.26
C PRO A 333 44.44 18.41 -13.78
N ARG A 334 44.93 17.16 -13.87
CA ARG A 334 46.26 16.77 -13.41
C ARG A 334 47.34 16.98 -14.49
N CYS A 335 47.15 16.44 -15.69
CA CYS A 335 48.14 16.55 -16.78
C CYS A 335 47.82 17.60 -17.84
N LYS A 336 46.67 18.29 -17.76
CA LYS A 336 46.20 19.33 -18.71
C LYS A 336 46.00 18.85 -20.15
N ILE A 337 46.06 17.55 -20.41
CA ILE A 337 45.80 16.98 -21.75
C ILE A 337 44.29 16.97 -22.01
N LYS A 338 43.89 17.49 -23.17
CA LYS A 338 42.54 17.38 -23.71
C LYS A 338 42.35 15.97 -24.26
N GLN A 339 41.29 15.29 -23.83
CA GLN A 339 40.98 13.93 -24.25
C GLN A 339 39.46 13.75 -24.35
N SER A 340 39.06 12.87 -25.24
CA SER A 340 37.67 12.46 -25.40
C SER A 340 37.42 11.24 -24.53
N LEU A 341 36.43 11.30 -23.63
CA LEU A 341 36.08 10.22 -22.73
C LEU A 341 34.61 9.83 -22.89
N ASN A 342 34.33 8.54 -22.72
CA ASN A 342 32.97 8.05 -22.67
C ASN A 342 32.32 8.42 -21.32
N PRO A 343 31.00 8.65 -21.30
CA PRO A 343 30.20 8.77 -20.08
C PRO A 343 30.44 7.59 -19.11
N GLY A 344 30.30 7.83 -17.80
CA GLY A 344 30.49 6.82 -16.76
C GLY A 344 31.92 6.77 -16.21
N LYS A 345 32.41 5.56 -15.90
CA LYS A 345 33.76 5.36 -15.34
C LYS A 345 34.79 5.37 -16.46
N SER A 346 35.59 6.43 -16.50
CA SER A 346 36.64 6.66 -17.48
C SER A 346 37.97 6.94 -16.77
N GLN A 347 39.09 6.87 -17.47
CA GLN A 347 40.38 7.23 -16.88
C GLN A 347 41.22 8.02 -17.88
N CYS A 348 42.05 8.93 -17.37
CA CYS A 348 42.97 9.66 -18.22
C CYS A 348 43.98 8.70 -18.86
N ALA A 349 44.12 8.77 -20.19
CA ALA A 349 45.06 7.92 -20.91
C ALA A 349 46.53 8.17 -20.56
N HIS A 350 46.86 9.31 -19.94
CA HIS A 350 48.23 9.70 -19.64
C HIS A 350 48.63 9.56 -18.16
N CYS A 351 47.80 10.03 -17.24
CA CYS A 351 48.12 10.03 -15.80
C CYS A 351 47.26 9.08 -14.97
N GLU A 352 46.42 8.27 -15.63
CA GLU A 352 45.52 7.27 -15.03
C GLU A 352 44.53 7.83 -14.00
N LEU A 353 44.33 9.15 -13.97
CA LEU A 353 43.33 9.77 -13.11
C LEU A 353 41.94 9.23 -13.49
N LYS A 354 41.28 8.56 -12.55
CA LYS A 354 39.94 8.00 -12.73
C LYS A 354 38.90 9.12 -12.65
N PHE A 355 38.00 9.15 -13.61
CA PHE A 355 36.84 10.04 -13.68
C PHE A 355 35.57 9.21 -13.54
N GLU A 356 34.58 9.76 -12.85
CA GLU A 356 33.20 9.28 -12.90
C GLU A 356 32.35 10.42 -13.46
N ILE A 357 32.00 10.30 -14.74
CA ILE A 357 31.25 11.32 -15.47
C ILE A 357 29.77 10.92 -15.44
N ASN A 358 28.99 11.61 -14.62
CA ASN A 358 27.55 11.41 -14.51
C ASN A 358 26.81 12.57 -15.17
N PHE A 359 25.84 12.25 -16.01
CA PHE A 359 24.90 13.21 -16.54
C PHE A 359 23.63 13.18 -15.72
N GLU A 360 23.22 14.36 -15.25
CA GLU A 360 21.90 14.55 -14.68
C GLU A 360 21.10 15.41 -15.65
N GLU A 361 19.93 14.92 -16.03
CA GLU A 361 19.01 15.74 -16.84
C GLU A 361 18.59 16.97 -16.00
N PRO A 362 18.58 18.17 -16.58
CA PRO A 362 18.11 19.35 -15.87
C PRO A 362 16.66 19.12 -15.45
N ARG A 363 16.42 19.11 -14.14
CA ARG A 363 15.10 18.96 -13.54
C ARG A 363 14.75 20.20 -12.74
N CYS A 364 13.46 20.54 -12.72
CA CYS A 364 12.97 21.66 -11.93
C CYS A 364 13.31 21.44 -10.45
N THR A 365 14.09 22.34 -9.85
CA THR A 365 14.50 22.25 -8.44
C THR A 365 13.34 22.25 -7.43
N LYS A 366 12.11 22.60 -7.86
CA LYS A 366 10.91 22.57 -7.00
C LYS A 366 10.08 21.30 -7.15
N CYS A 367 9.95 20.77 -8.37
CA CYS A 367 9.00 19.69 -8.66
C CYS A 367 9.59 18.48 -9.40
N GLU A 368 10.89 18.48 -9.67
CA GLU A 368 11.64 17.44 -10.39
C GLU A 368 11.17 17.17 -11.83
N TYR A 369 10.36 18.07 -12.39
CA TYR A 369 9.92 18.01 -13.78
C TYR A 369 11.12 18.12 -14.72
N LEU A 370 11.17 17.25 -15.72
CA LEU A 370 12.23 17.23 -16.73
C LEU A 370 12.20 18.52 -17.56
N LEU A 371 13.29 19.27 -17.58
CA LEU A 371 13.41 20.54 -18.30
C LEU A 371 14.02 20.41 -19.69
N VAL A 372 14.43 19.19 -20.07
CA VAL A 372 15.01 18.92 -21.39
C VAL A 372 14.00 19.30 -22.47
N GLY A 373 14.43 20.16 -23.41
CA GLY A 373 13.59 20.63 -24.51
C GLY A 373 12.52 21.66 -24.12
N LEU A 374 12.52 22.16 -22.87
CA LEU A 374 11.60 23.22 -22.46
C LEU A 374 12.07 24.56 -23.03
N THR A 375 11.22 25.23 -23.80
CA THR A 375 11.49 26.57 -24.34
C THR A 375 10.99 27.71 -23.46
N GLY A 376 10.18 27.41 -22.44
CA GLY A 376 9.59 28.40 -21.55
C GLY A 376 10.48 28.73 -20.34
N GLU A 377 10.42 29.98 -19.90
CA GLU A 377 11.12 30.46 -18.69
C GLU A 377 10.55 29.90 -17.38
N ALA A 378 9.37 29.28 -17.42
CA ALA A 378 8.69 28.75 -16.24
C ALA A 378 8.38 27.25 -16.39
N CYS A 379 8.56 26.51 -15.30
CA CYS A 379 8.22 25.10 -15.25
C CYS A 379 6.69 24.89 -15.43
N PRO A 380 6.24 24.07 -16.39
CA PRO A 380 4.82 23.89 -16.68
C PRO A 380 4.03 23.21 -15.56
N GLU A 381 4.70 22.44 -14.70
CA GLU A 381 4.07 21.75 -13.58
C GLU A 381 3.90 22.65 -12.34
N CYS A 382 4.84 23.55 -12.06
CA CYS A 382 4.89 24.26 -10.78
C CYS A 382 5.01 25.78 -10.86
N GLY A 383 5.14 26.34 -12.07
CA GLY A 383 5.26 27.78 -12.33
C GLY A 383 6.56 28.41 -11.85
N LYS A 384 7.53 27.63 -11.34
CA LYS A 384 8.83 28.17 -10.92
C LYS A 384 9.62 28.63 -12.13
N LEU A 385 10.12 29.87 -12.09
CA LEU A 385 11.06 30.40 -13.08
C LEU A 385 12.34 29.56 -13.07
N ILE A 386 12.73 29.11 -14.25
CA ILE A 386 13.93 28.33 -14.51
C ILE A 386 14.97 29.33 -14.97
N ALA A 387 16.09 29.42 -14.25
CA ALA A 387 17.25 30.13 -14.77
C ALA A 387 17.75 29.35 -15.98
N ILE A 388 17.37 29.77 -17.18
CA ILE A 388 17.94 29.26 -18.41
C ILE A 388 19.41 29.69 -18.35
N ALA A 389 20.32 28.72 -18.21
CA ALA A 389 21.73 29.03 -18.41
C ALA A 389 21.85 29.49 -19.87
N GLU A 390 22.28 30.75 -20.07
CA GLU A 390 22.58 31.25 -21.42
C GLU A 390 23.56 30.27 -22.08
N PRO A 391 23.29 29.83 -23.32
CA PRO A 391 24.01 28.75 -23.99
C PRO A 391 25.49 29.06 -24.23
#